data_AF-A0A9P4H4A6-F1
#
_entry.id   AF-A0A9P4H4A6-F1
#
_cell.length_a   1.000
_cell.length_b   1.000
_cell.length_c   1.000
_cell.angle_alpha   90.00
_cell.angle_beta   90.00
_cell.angle_gamma   90.00
#
_symmetry.space_group_name_H-M   'P 1'
#
loop_
_entity.id
_entity.type
_entity.pdbx_description
1 polymer ?
#
loop_
_entity_poly.entity_id
_entity_poly.type
_entity_poly.pdbx_seq_one_letter_code
_entity_poly.pdbx_strand_id
1 'polypeptide(L)' 'STSKISSDGTCGGSKGYTCEGSTFGNCCSQYGYCGKTTTYCGAGCNSAFGTC' A
#
# COMPACT_ATOMS: atom_id res chain seq x y z
N SER A 1 -7.85 -12.51 4.83
CA SER A 1 -7.06 -11.64 5.72
C SER A 1 -7.66 -10.26 5.72
N THR A 2 -8.10 -9.75 6.88
CA THR A 2 -8.76 -8.44 6.97
C THR A 2 -7.70 -7.36 7.17
N SER A 3 -6.95 -7.04 6.11
CA SER A 3 -6.00 -5.93 6.14
C SER A 3 -6.76 -4.61 6.35
N LYS A 4 -6.28 -3.76 7.27
CA LYS A 4 -6.95 -2.47 7.56
C LYS A 4 -6.56 -1.44 6.52
N ILE A 5 -7.50 -0.65 6.01
CA ILE A 5 -7.19 0.45 5.07
C ILE A 5 -6.25 1.43 5.77
N SER A 6 -5.19 1.82 5.09
CA SER A 6 -4.20 2.76 5.59
C SER A 6 -4.82 4.14 5.82
N SER A 7 -4.70 4.63 7.05
CA SER A 7 -5.12 5.97 7.47
C SER A 7 -3.95 6.96 7.60
N ASP A 8 -2.71 6.46 7.63
CA ASP A 8 -1.48 7.24 7.79
C ASP A 8 -0.57 7.22 6.55
N GLY A 9 -1.00 6.55 5.47
CA GLY A 9 -0.24 6.42 4.24
C GLY A 9 0.82 5.33 4.27
N THR A 10 0.87 4.50 5.33
CA THR A 10 1.76 3.34 5.41
C THR A 10 1.03 2.04 5.07
N CYS A 11 1.76 1.04 4.59
CA CYS A 11 1.23 -0.27 4.23
C CYS A 11 2.15 -1.41 4.65
N GLY A 12 1.56 -2.58 4.86
CA GLY A 12 2.23 -3.75 5.38
C GLY A 12 2.63 -3.60 6.86
N GLY A 13 3.78 -4.18 7.19
CA GLY A 13 4.34 -4.22 8.54
C GLY A 13 3.47 -4.99 9.55
N SER A 14 3.79 -4.84 10.83
CA SER A 14 3.10 -5.51 11.94
C SER A 14 1.64 -5.08 12.10
N LYS A 15 1.27 -3.92 11.53
CA LYS A 15 -0.11 -3.40 11.55
C LYS A 15 -0.98 -4.02 10.44
N GLY A 16 -0.37 -4.57 9.39
CA GLY A 16 -1.09 -5.18 8.26
C GLY A 16 -1.96 -4.19 7.50
N TYR A 17 -1.49 -2.94 7.32
CA TYR A 17 -2.25 -1.94 6.57
C TYR A 17 -2.24 -2.23 5.06
N THR A 18 -3.35 -1.97 4.40
CA THR A 18 -3.47 -2.00 2.93
C THR A 18 -3.69 -0.61 2.37
N CYS A 19 -3.09 -0.34 1.22
CA CYS A 19 -3.34 0.85 0.42
C CYS A 19 -4.64 0.76 -0.39
N GLU A 20 -5.17 -0.44 -0.60
CA GLU A 20 -6.38 -0.65 -1.38
C GLU A 20 -7.58 0.09 -0.76
N GLY A 21 -8.14 1.06 -1.49
CA GLY A 21 -9.21 1.93 -1.00
C GLY A 21 -8.74 3.10 -0.15
N SER A 22 -7.43 3.30 0.00
CA SER A 22 -6.86 4.44 0.73
C SER A 22 -6.84 5.71 -0.14
N THR A 23 -7.03 6.87 0.50
CA THR A 23 -7.00 8.18 -0.18
C THR A 23 -5.59 8.56 -0.67
N PHE A 24 -4.54 7.93 -0.14
CA PHE A 24 -3.16 8.12 -0.58
C PHE A 24 -2.90 7.48 -1.96
N GLY A 25 -3.67 6.45 -2.30
CA GLY A 25 -3.55 5.64 -3.51
C GLY A 25 -3.54 4.16 -3.17
N ASN A 26 -3.79 3.32 -4.18
CA ASN A 26 -4.02 1.89 -3.98
C ASN A 26 -2.74 1.05 -3.93
N CYS A 27 -1.59 1.60 -4.33
CA CYS A 27 -0.35 0.85 -4.48
C CYS A 27 0.50 0.95 -3.22
N CYS A 28 1.01 -0.18 -2.75
CA CYS A 28 1.96 -0.24 -1.65
C CYS A 28 3.38 -0.33 -2.21
N SER A 29 4.20 0.71 -2.06
CA SER A 29 5.59 0.69 -2.50
C SER A 29 6.44 -0.32 -1.71
N GLN A 30 7.61 -0.69 -2.25
CA GLN A 30 8.61 -1.51 -1.54
C GLN A 30 9.05 -0.92 -0.19
N TYR A 31 8.87 0.39 0.00
CA TYR A 31 9.25 1.10 1.22
C TYR A 31 8.14 1.11 2.28
N GLY A 32 6.99 0.46 2.02
CA GLY A 32 5.87 0.41 2.97
C GLY A 32 5.01 1.66 3.00
N TYR A 33 4.94 2.39 1.87
CA TYR A 33 4.11 3.59 1.71
C TYR A 33 3.09 3.46 0.60
N CYS A 34 1.92 4.03 0.81
CA CYS A 34 0.82 4.11 -0.14
C CYS A 34 0.99 5.23 -1.14
N GLY A 35 0.69 4.93 -2.40
CA GLY A 35 0.65 5.91 -3.47
C GLY A 35 -0.06 5.40 -4.71
N LYS A 36 -0.06 6.22 -5.75
CA LYS A 36 -0.75 5.95 -7.03
C LYS A 36 0.12 6.17 -8.26
N THR A 37 1.35 6.65 -8.08
CA THR A 37 2.29 6.85 -9.20
C THR A 37 3.08 5.58 -9.45
N THR A 38 3.71 5.49 -10.62
CA THR A 38 4.59 4.38 -11.02
C THR A 38 5.72 4.11 -10.03
N THR A 39 6.16 5.09 -9.23
CA THR A 39 7.14 4.84 -8.15
C THR A 39 6.59 3.93 -7.04
N TYR A 40 5.26 3.96 -6.82
CA TYR A 40 4.59 3.14 -5.80
C TYR A 40 4.00 1.86 -6.40
N CYS A 41 3.46 1.93 -7.62
CA CYS A 41 2.82 0.81 -8.31
C CYS A 41 3.77 0.00 -9.21
N GLY A 42 4.98 0.51 -9.44
CA GLY A 42 5.95 -0.10 -10.34
C GLY A 42 6.76 -1.22 -9.69
N ALA A 43 8.00 -1.37 -10.13
CA ALA A 43 8.90 -2.40 -9.62
C ALA A 43 9.06 -2.28 -8.10
N GLY A 44 8.83 -3.39 -7.38
CA GLY A 44 8.88 -3.44 -5.93
C GLY A 44 7.55 -3.15 -5.22
N CYS A 45 6.47 -2.87 -5.94
CA CYS A 45 5.14 -2.76 -5.35
C CYS A 45 4.75 -4.08 -4.64
N ASN A 46 4.21 -3.96 -3.42
CA ASN A 46 3.79 -5.07 -2.58
C ASN A 46 2.30 -5.36 -2.77
N SER A 47 2.02 -6.35 -3.61
CA SER A 47 0.66 -6.76 -3.98
C SER A 47 -0.14 -7.42 -2.84
N ALA A 48 0.50 -7.77 -1.72
CA ALA A 48 -0.22 -8.27 -0.55
C ALA A 48 -0.92 -7.14 0.24
N PHE A 49 -0.47 -5.89 0.05
CA PHE A 49 -0.94 -4.71 0.78
C PHE A 49 -1.34 -3.55 -0.14
N GLY A 50 -1.53 -3.81 -1.43
CA GLY A 50 -1.95 -2.81 -2.40
C GLY A 50 -2.14 -3.41 -3.78
N THR A 51 -2.61 -2.59 -4.70
CA THR A 51 -2.80 -2.95 -6.11
C THR A 51 -1.57 -2.55 -6.90
N CYS A 52 -0.86 -3.54 -7.42
CA CYS A 52 0.16 -3.43 -8.44
C CYS A 52 -0.44 -4.08 -9.71
#